data_AF-A0A2A2QMV1-F1
#
_entry.id   AF-A0A2A2QMV1-F1
#
_cell.length_a   1.000
_cell.length_b   1.000
_cell.length_c   1.000
_cell.angle_alpha   90.00
_cell.angle_beta   90.00
_cell.angle_gamma   90.00
#
_symmetry.space_group_name_H-M   'P 1'
#
loop_
_entity.id
_entity.type
_entity.pdbx_description
1 polymer ?
#
loop_
_entity_poly.entity_id
_entity_poly.type
_entity_poly.pdbx_seq_one_letter_code
_entity_poly.pdbx_strand_id
1 'polypeptide(L)'
;MKTLLIAGATGLVGRAVLRLALANPAIVRVVVPTRRALEIRHEKLVNPVVDFEALPVGAEWWRVDAVVCTLGTTIKKAGSQAAFRQVDHDHPLAVARLARAAGAQAYALTSSMGANVKSPTFYLRTKGETERDLAAVGLPSVTVVRPSLIGGERAERRWGEALGLRLFRALGPVLPRRYRIVPAERIAARLLASAISARPGLQIVESEAI
;
A
#
# COMPACT_ATOMS: atom_id res chain seq x y z
N MET A 1 18.70 8.63 8.57
CA MET A 1 18.39 8.76 7.12
C MET A 1 18.00 7.39 6.61
N LYS A 2 17.04 7.28 5.68
CA LYS A 2 16.52 5.99 5.19
C LYS A 2 16.40 5.95 3.67
N THR A 3 16.60 4.77 3.11
CA THR A 3 16.21 4.37 1.76
C THR A 3 14.85 3.68 1.83
N LEU A 4 13.89 4.18 1.05
CA LEU A 4 12.51 3.68 1.03
C LEU A 4 12.21 3.02 -0.31
N LEU A 5 11.58 1.85 -0.30
CA LEU A 5 10.93 1.29 -1.50
C LEU A 5 9.43 1.58 -1.48
N ILE A 6 8.86 2.01 -2.60
CA ILE A 6 7.41 2.21 -2.77
C ILE A 6 6.89 1.29 -3.88
N ALA A 7 6.19 0.23 -3.50
CA ALA A 7 5.45 -0.60 -4.44
C ALA A 7 4.04 -0.02 -4.65
N GLY A 8 3.63 0.17 -5.91
CA GLY A 8 2.33 0.76 -6.26
C GLY A 8 2.30 2.29 -6.35
N ALA A 9 3.45 2.94 -6.53
CA ALA A 9 3.58 4.41 -6.55
C ALA A 9 2.77 5.13 -7.65
N THR A 10 2.27 4.42 -8.67
CA THR A 10 1.41 4.99 -9.72
C THR A 10 -0.07 5.09 -9.33
N GLY A 11 -0.48 4.38 -8.27
CA GLY A 11 -1.84 4.44 -7.74
C GLY A 11 -2.10 5.67 -6.86
N LEU A 12 -3.36 5.92 -6.51
CA LEU A 12 -3.77 7.13 -5.78
C LEU A 12 -2.97 7.35 -4.47
N VAL A 13 -2.94 6.32 -3.60
CA VAL A 13 -2.19 6.40 -2.33
C VAL A 13 -0.68 6.40 -2.60
N GLY A 14 -0.21 5.56 -3.52
CA GLY A 14 1.20 5.47 -3.87
C GLY A 14 1.80 6.77 -4.38
N ARG A 15 1.07 7.54 -5.19
CA ARG A 15 1.49 8.87 -5.67
C ARG A 15 1.63 9.84 -4.50
N ALA A 16 0.69 9.82 -3.56
CA ALA A 16 0.76 10.64 -2.36
C ALA A 16 1.95 10.23 -1.47
N VAL A 17 2.24 8.94 -1.31
CA VAL A 17 3.43 8.46 -0.58
C VAL A 17 4.70 8.95 -1.27
N LEU A 18 4.80 8.79 -2.60
CA LEU A 18 5.97 9.23 -3.36
C LEU A 18 6.23 10.73 -3.18
N ARG A 19 5.20 11.56 -3.31
CA ARG A 19 5.30 13.01 -3.09
C ARG A 19 5.80 13.34 -1.68
N LEU A 20 5.24 12.70 -0.66
CA LEU A 20 5.66 12.91 0.73
C LEU A 20 7.10 12.42 0.97
N ALA A 21 7.49 11.29 0.40
CA ALA A 21 8.82 10.71 0.57
C ALA A 21 9.91 11.56 -0.08
N LEU A 22 9.69 12.06 -1.30
CA LEU A 22 10.67 12.92 -1.98
C LEU A 22 10.92 14.23 -1.23
N ALA A 23 9.86 14.82 -0.65
CA ALA A 23 9.93 16.03 0.16
C ALA A 23 10.48 15.81 1.59
N ASN A 24 10.64 14.56 2.05
CA ASN A 24 11.02 14.29 3.43
C ASN A 24 12.57 14.25 3.59
N PRO A 25 13.17 15.05 4.49
CA PRO A 25 14.62 15.06 4.71
C PRO A 25 15.15 13.77 5.38
N ALA A 26 14.29 13.01 6.07
CA ALA A 26 14.68 11.72 6.64
C ALA A 26 14.87 10.64 5.56
N ILE A 27 14.34 10.85 4.35
CA ILE A 27 14.46 9.94 3.21
C ILE A 27 15.51 10.49 2.23
N VAL A 28 16.55 9.71 1.99
CA VAL A 28 17.67 10.09 1.10
C VAL A 28 17.58 9.42 -0.27
N ARG A 29 16.86 8.30 -0.37
CA ARG A 29 16.64 7.58 -1.62
C ARG A 29 15.26 6.93 -1.62
N VAL A 30 14.58 6.99 -2.76
CA VAL A 30 13.27 6.40 -2.99
C VAL A 30 13.36 5.48 -4.20
N VAL A 31 13.21 4.18 -3.98
CA VAL A 31 13.16 3.16 -5.02
C VAL A 31 11.71 2.87 -5.38
N VAL A 32 11.37 2.96 -6.65
CA VAL A 32 10.00 2.85 -7.13
C VAL A 32 9.94 1.84 -8.27
N PRO A 33 9.80 0.53 -8.01
CA PRO A 33 9.63 -0.45 -9.08
C PRO A 33 8.27 -0.26 -9.78
N THR A 34 8.28 -0.09 -11.10
CA THR A 34 7.05 0.08 -11.90
C THR A 34 7.10 -0.73 -13.19
N ARG A 35 5.93 -1.01 -13.76
CA ARG A 35 5.82 -1.70 -15.07
C ARG A 35 6.22 -0.85 -16.27
N ARG A 36 6.32 0.47 -16.08
CA ARG A 36 6.65 1.48 -17.10
C ARG A 36 7.40 2.61 -16.43
N ALA A 37 8.32 3.26 -17.16
CA ALA A 37 9.07 4.39 -16.65
C ALA A 37 8.13 5.52 -16.17
N LEU A 38 8.49 6.16 -15.06
CA LEU A 38 7.85 7.35 -14.56
C LEU A 38 8.38 8.58 -15.30
N GLU A 39 7.51 9.54 -15.58
CA GLU A 39 7.88 10.82 -16.20
C GLU A 39 8.56 11.77 -15.20
N ILE A 40 8.40 11.51 -13.90
CA ILE A 40 8.97 12.32 -12.82
C ILE A 40 10.47 12.07 -12.73
N ARG A 41 11.25 13.15 -12.66
CA ARG A 41 12.68 13.12 -12.36
C ARG A 41 12.94 13.81 -11.02
N HIS A 42 13.76 13.19 -10.17
CA HIS A 42 14.15 13.72 -8.88
C HIS A 42 15.48 13.08 -8.43
N GLU A 43 16.35 13.83 -7.76
CA GLU A 43 17.68 13.37 -7.33
C GLU A 43 17.63 12.09 -6.45
N LYS A 44 16.65 12.03 -5.54
CA LYS A 44 16.41 10.87 -4.66
C LYS A 44 15.77 9.67 -5.36
N LEU A 45 15.23 9.82 -6.56
CA LEU A 45 14.35 8.82 -7.18
C LEU A 45 15.14 7.82 -8.03
N VAL A 46 14.95 6.54 -7.74
CA VAL A 46 15.40 5.42 -8.57
C VAL A 46 14.18 4.65 -9.04
N ASN A 47 13.95 4.58 -10.35
CA ASN A 47 12.76 3.96 -10.93
C ASN A 47 13.12 2.75 -11.81
N PRO A 48 13.37 1.56 -11.21
CA PRO A 48 13.58 0.36 -12.01
C PRO A 48 12.28 -0.04 -12.70
N VAL A 49 12.35 -0.29 -14.01
CA VAL A 49 11.23 -0.85 -14.78
C VAL A 49 11.29 -2.37 -14.65
N VAL A 50 10.23 -2.97 -14.12
CA VAL A 50 10.18 -4.39 -13.77
C VAL A 50 8.88 -5.04 -14.21
N ASP A 51 8.95 -6.35 -14.45
CA ASP A 51 7.80 -7.22 -14.45
C ASP A 51 7.56 -7.73 -13.02
N PHE A 52 6.32 -7.61 -12.53
CA PHE A 52 5.95 -8.08 -11.19
C PHE A 52 5.73 -9.59 -11.14
N GLU A 53 5.52 -10.24 -12.30
CA GLU A 53 5.49 -11.70 -12.41
C GLU A 53 6.91 -12.31 -12.38
N ALA A 54 7.93 -11.50 -12.69
CA ALA A 54 9.32 -11.92 -12.76
C ALA A 54 10.25 -10.89 -12.08
N LEU A 55 10.01 -10.61 -10.80
CA LEU A 55 10.83 -9.69 -10.02
C LEU A 55 12.29 -10.19 -9.94
N PRO A 56 13.29 -9.35 -10.24
CA PRO A 56 14.68 -9.79 -10.35
C PRO A 56 15.26 -10.11 -8.96
N VAL A 57 15.54 -11.39 -8.72
CA VAL A 57 16.22 -11.84 -7.50
C VAL A 57 17.65 -11.32 -7.51
N GLY A 58 18.06 -10.61 -6.46
CA GLY A 58 19.43 -10.10 -6.31
C GLY A 58 19.69 -8.68 -6.83
N ALA A 59 18.68 -7.99 -7.37
CA ALA A 59 18.87 -6.61 -7.79
C ALA A 59 19.26 -5.69 -6.61
N GLU A 60 20.30 -4.88 -6.77
CA GLU A 60 20.85 -4.07 -5.68
C GLU A 60 19.86 -3.07 -5.09
N TRP A 61 18.88 -2.63 -5.89
CA TRP A 61 17.85 -1.69 -5.46
C TRP A 61 16.87 -2.29 -4.42
N TRP A 62 16.91 -3.60 -4.17
CA TRP A 62 16.21 -4.22 -3.03
C TRP A 62 16.80 -3.85 -1.67
N ARG A 63 18.07 -3.41 -1.62
CA ARG A 63 18.73 -2.96 -0.39
C ARG A 63 18.12 -1.62 0.03
N VAL A 64 17.09 -1.70 0.88
CA VAL A 64 16.34 -0.58 1.43
C VAL A 64 16.10 -0.79 2.92
N ASP A 65 15.89 0.29 3.67
CA ASP A 65 15.61 0.20 5.11
C ASP A 65 14.15 -0.18 5.36
N ALA A 66 13.25 0.31 4.52
CA ALA A 66 11.81 0.13 4.68
C ALA A 66 11.07 0.05 3.34
N VAL A 67 9.89 -0.57 3.38
CA VAL A 67 8.98 -0.70 2.24
C VAL A 67 7.62 -0.09 2.59
N VAL A 68 7.05 0.67 1.67
CA VAL A 68 5.62 1.01 1.64
C VAL A 68 4.99 0.31 0.44
N CYS A 69 4.00 -0.54 0.70
CA CYS A 69 3.25 -1.24 -0.32
C CYS A 69 1.81 -0.71 -0.40
N THR A 70 1.51 -0.14 -1.55
CA THR A 70 0.20 0.41 -1.93
C THR A 70 -0.39 -0.33 -3.14
N LEU A 71 0.16 -1.51 -3.45
CA LEU A 71 -0.39 -2.39 -4.48
C LEU A 71 -1.81 -2.80 -4.13
N GLY A 72 -2.64 -2.86 -5.15
CA GLY A 72 -4.02 -3.27 -5.05
C GLY A 72 -4.77 -2.95 -6.33
N THR A 73 -5.67 -3.83 -6.70
CA THR A 73 -6.55 -3.67 -7.86
C THR A 73 -8.01 -3.84 -7.44
N THR A 74 -8.91 -3.87 -8.42
CA THR A 74 -10.29 -4.30 -8.22
C THR A 74 -10.50 -5.56 -9.04
N ILE A 75 -11.42 -6.44 -8.64
CA ILE A 75 -11.74 -7.65 -9.42
C ILE A 75 -12.14 -7.26 -10.85
N LYS A 76 -12.92 -6.18 -11.01
CA LYS A 76 -13.30 -5.63 -12.32
C LYS A 76 -12.09 -5.27 -13.18
N LYS A 77 -11.07 -4.64 -12.60
CA LYS A 77 -9.85 -4.24 -13.32
C LYS A 77 -8.89 -5.42 -13.56
N ALA A 78 -8.85 -6.36 -12.63
CA ALA A 78 -8.06 -7.58 -12.76
C ALA A 78 -8.65 -8.56 -13.78
N GLY A 79 -9.96 -8.50 -14.01
CA GLY A 79 -10.69 -9.41 -14.90
C GLY A 79 -11.03 -10.77 -14.28
N SER A 80 -10.33 -11.20 -13.23
CA SER A 80 -10.60 -12.45 -12.52
C SER A 80 -10.20 -12.41 -11.04
N GLN A 81 -10.71 -13.38 -10.26
CA GLN A 81 -10.30 -13.56 -8.87
C GLN A 81 -8.83 -13.97 -8.76
N ALA A 82 -8.34 -14.80 -9.67
CA ALA A 82 -6.93 -15.22 -9.70
C ALA A 82 -5.99 -14.04 -9.95
N ALA A 83 -6.29 -13.20 -10.95
CA ALA A 83 -5.51 -12.00 -11.25
C ALA A 83 -5.61 -10.97 -10.11
N PHE A 84 -6.76 -10.86 -9.44
CA PHE A 84 -6.88 -10.04 -8.24
C PHE A 84 -5.96 -10.56 -7.13
N ARG A 85 -5.94 -11.88 -6.88
CA ARG A 85 -5.07 -12.49 -5.87
C ARG A 85 -3.59 -12.23 -6.18
N GLN A 86 -3.16 -12.38 -7.42
CA GLN A 86 -1.78 -12.08 -7.81
C GLN A 86 -1.37 -10.67 -7.40
N VAL A 87 -2.21 -9.67 -7.70
CA VAL A 87 -1.90 -8.26 -7.41
C VAL A 87 -2.05 -7.90 -5.92
N ASP A 88 -3.09 -8.40 -5.25
CA ASP A 88 -3.44 -7.99 -3.89
C ASP A 88 -2.81 -8.85 -2.80
N HIS A 89 -2.27 -10.03 -3.14
CA HIS A 89 -1.65 -10.99 -2.23
C HIS A 89 -0.24 -11.38 -2.66
N ASP A 90 -0.07 -11.94 -3.87
CA ASP A 90 1.21 -12.57 -4.25
C ASP A 90 2.32 -11.53 -4.47
N HIS A 91 2.04 -10.45 -5.20
CA HIS A 91 3.01 -9.37 -5.45
C HIS A 91 3.46 -8.66 -4.15
N PRO A 92 2.56 -8.26 -3.22
CA PRO A 92 2.97 -7.74 -1.92
C PRO A 92 3.88 -8.69 -1.15
N LEU A 93 3.59 -10.00 -1.12
CA LEU A 93 4.42 -10.98 -0.41
C LEU A 93 5.77 -11.19 -1.11
N ALA A 94 5.81 -11.19 -2.44
CA ALA A 94 7.05 -11.28 -3.20
C ALA A 94 7.97 -10.08 -2.89
N VAL A 95 7.42 -8.86 -2.91
CA VAL A 95 8.14 -7.64 -2.53
C VAL A 95 8.64 -7.73 -1.09
N ALA A 96 7.80 -8.19 -0.15
CA ALA A 96 8.16 -8.33 1.26
C ALA A 96 9.33 -9.30 1.44
N ARG A 97 9.29 -10.47 0.80
CA ARG A 97 10.34 -11.50 0.89
C ARG A 97 11.66 -11.00 0.28
N LEU A 98 11.62 -10.40 -0.90
CA LEU A 98 12.83 -9.89 -1.56
C LEU A 98 13.47 -8.73 -0.79
N ALA A 99 12.66 -7.78 -0.31
CA ALA A 99 13.17 -6.69 0.51
C ALA A 99 13.73 -7.21 1.85
N ARG A 100 13.06 -8.17 2.49
CA ARG A 100 13.54 -8.80 3.73
C ARG A 100 14.88 -9.51 3.51
N ALA A 101 15.00 -10.30 2.45
CA ALA A 101 16.24 -10.98 2.09
C ALA A 101 17.39 -9.99 1.81
N ALA A 102 17.06 -8.79 1.30
CA ALA A 102 18.02 -7.72 1.07
C ALA A 102 18.27 -6.80 2.30
N GLY A 103 17.69 -7.12 3.47
CA GLY A 103 17.99 -6.45 4.74
C GLY A 103 16.93 -5.44 5.22
N ALA A 104 15.78 -5.31 4.55
CA ALA A 104 14.72 -4.40 5.00
C ALA A 104 14.23 -4.74 6.42
N GLN A 105 14.01 -3.69 7.20
CA GLN A 105 13.63 -3.80 8.62
C GLN A 105 12.16 -3.47 8.85
N ALA A 106 11.53 -2.72 7.94
CA ALA A 106 10.14 -2.30 8.08
C ALA A 106 9.32 -2.48 6.80
N TYR A 107 8.05 -2.84 6.96
CA TYR A 107 7.10 -2.97 5.86
C TYR A 107 5.73 -2.40 6.26
N ALA A 108 5.23 -1.43 5.50
CA ALA A 108 3.92 -0.83 5.70
C ALA A 108 2.98 -1.16 4.52
N LEU A 109 1.91 -1.89 4.78
CA LEU A 109 0.93 -2.34 3.80
C LEU A 109 -0.36 -1.52 3.85
N THR A 110 -0.87 -1.14 2.67
CA THR A 110 -2.27 -0.68 2.54
C THR A 110 -3.20 -1.88 2.39
N SER A 111 -4.01 -2.12 3.41
CA SER A 111 -5.05 -3.15 3.41
C SER A 111 -6.44 -2.51 3.33
N SER A 112 -7.43 -3.08 4.01
CA SER A 112 -8.81 -2.65 4.01
C SER A 112 -9.44 -2.89 5.37
N MET A 113 -10.30 -1.99 5.80
CA MET A 113 -11.19 -2.23 6.94
C MET A 113 -11.98 -3.53 6.71
N GLY A 114 -12.06 -4.37 7.76
CA GLY A 114 -12.75 -5.65 7.72
C GLY A 114 -11.98 -6.80 7.06
N ALA A 115 -10.70 -6.61 6.71
CA ALA A 115 -9.83 -7.69 6.24
C ALA A 115 -9.79 -8.84 7.26
N ASN A 116 -10.16 -10.04 6.81
CA ASN A 116 -10.30 -11.21 7.69
C ASN A 116 -10.24 -12.50 6.86
N VAL A 117 -9.33 -13.42 7.22
CA VAL A 117 -9.16 -14.73 6.57
C VAL A 117 -10.43 -15.58 6.55
N LYS A 118 -11.34 -15.38 7.51
CA LYS A 118 -12.63 -16.08 7.61
C LYS A 118 -13.77 -15.35 6.90
N SER A 119 -13.51 -14.25 6.22
CA SER A 119 -14.58 -13.49 5.55
C SER A 119 -15.23 -14.29 4.42
N PRO A 120 -16.56 -14.28 4.27
CA PRO A 120 -17.22 -14.88 3.11
C PRO A 120 -16.89 -14.12 1.81
N THR A 121 -16.57 -12.82 1.90
CA THR A 121 -16.25 -11.98 0.74
C THR A 121 -14.81 -12.24 0.28
N PHE A 122 -14.64 -12.64 -0.99
CA PHE A 122 -13.33 -12.93 -1.59
C PHE A 122 -12.30 -11.78 -1.41
N TYR A 123 -12.74 -10.53 -1.60
CA TYR A 123 -11.90 -9.34 -1.40
C TYR A 123 -11.34 -9.24 0.03
N LEU A 124 -12.22 -9.28 1.05
CA LEU A 124 -11.81 -9.15 2.46
C LEU A 124 -11.02 -10.36 2.95
N ARG A 125 -11.34 -11.55 2.42
CA ARG A 125 -10.59 -12.78 2.66
C ARG A 125 -9.16 -12.69 2.14
N THR A 126 -9.00 -12.30 0.87
CA THR A 126 -7.67 -12.14 0.26
C THR A 126 -6.84 -11.09 1.01
N LYS A 127 -7.44 -9.96 1.41
CA LYS A 127 -6.75 -8.96 2.25
C LYS A 127 -6.32 -9.52 3.60
N GLY A 128 -7.20 -10.25 4.29
CA GLY A 128 -6.86 -10.89 5.56
C GLY A 128 -5.77 -11.95 5.43
N GLU A 129 -5.79 -12.74 4.35
CA GLU A 129 -4.74 -13.72 4.04
C GLU A 129 -3.40 -13.04 3.78
N THR A 130 -3.42 -11.93 3.03
CA THR A 130 -2.21 -11.14 2.76
C THR A 130 -1.60 -10.61 4.05
N GLU A 131 -2.42 -10.11 4.97
CA GLU A 131 -1.95 -9.62 6.28
C GLU A 131 -1.35 -10.75 7.12
N ARG A 132 -2.01 -11.91 7.19
CA ARG A 132 -1.53 -13.09 7.91
C ARG A 132 -0.18 -13.55 7.35
N ASP A 133 -0.10 -13.69 6.03
CA ASP A 133 1.08 -14.24 5.37
C ASP A 133 2.23 -13.23 5.37
N LEU A 134 1.93 -11.92 5.35
CA LEU A 134 2.93 -10.87 5.51
C LEU A 134 3.56 -10.90 6.91
N ALA A 135 2.75 -11.12 7.96
CA ALA A 135 3.25 -11.26 9.32
C ALA A 135 4.21 -12.47 9.46
N ALA A 136 4.02 -13.51 8.63
CA ALA A 136 4.88 -14.70 8.60
C ALA A 136 6.18 -14.52 7.79
N VAL A 137 6.38 -13.42 7.06
CA VAL A 137 7.62 -13.17 6.28
C VAL A 137 8.83 -12.94 7.20
N GLY A 138 8.61 -12.60 8.47
CA GLY A 138 9.69 -12.39 9.45
C GLY A 138 10.36 -11.02 9.36
N LEU A 139 9.64 -10.00 8.89
CA LEU A 139 10.06 -8.59 8.97
C LEU A 139 10.01 -8.09 10.42
N PRO A 140 11.03 -7.37 10.92
CA PRO A 140 11.08 -6.88 12.30
C PRO A 140 9.95 -5.91 12.65
N SER A 141 9.54 -5.08 11.70
CA SER A 141 8.41 -4.15 11.82
C SER A 141 7.45 -4.35 10.67
N VAL A 142 6.20 -4.67 10.98
CA VAL A 142 5.11 -4.76 10.01
C VAL A 142 3.98 -3.84 10.45
N THR A 143 3.60 -2.89 9.61
CA THR A 143 2.36 -2.12 9.80
C THR A 143 1.36 -2.46 8.70
N VAL A 144 0.12 -2.70 9.10
CA VAL A 144 -1.03 -2.84 8.21
C VAL A 144 -1.98 -1.68 8.47
N VAL A 145 -2.24 -0.87 7.43
CA VAL A 145 -3.20 0.25 7.50
C VAL A 145 -4.50 -0.19 6.83
N ARG A 146 -5.61 -0.16 7.57
CA ARG A 146 -6.93 -0.62 7.15
C ARG A 146 -7.89 0.57 6.96
N PRO A 147 -7.78 1.33 5.87
CA PRO A 147 -8.73 2.38 5.57
C PRO A 147 -10.11 1.79 5.24
N SER A 148 -11.18 2.54 5.52
CA SER A 148 -12.52 2.20 5.04
C SER A 148 -12.68 2.55 3.56
N LEU A 149 -13.18 3.75 3.22
CA LEU A 149 -13.26 4.26 1.87
C LEU A 149 -12.13 5.24 1.60
N ILE A 150 -11.39 5.04 0.51
CA ILE A 150 -10.30 5.94 0.12
C ILE A 150 -10.87 7.11 -0.68
N GLY A 151 -10.70 8.32 -0.18
CA GLY A 151 -11.08 9.57 -0.83
C GLY A 151 -9.99 10.10 -1.76
N GLY A 152 -10.40 10.66 -2.89
CA GLY A 152 -9.54 11.29 -3.89
C GLY A 152 -10.12 11.13 -5.30
N GLU A 153 -9.80 12.05 -6.20
CA GLU A 153 -10.19 11.92 -7.61
C GLU A 153 -9.41 10.75 -8.23
N ARG A 154 -10.13 9.67 -8.52
CA ARG A 154 -9.65 8.59 -9.38
C ARG A 154 -10.25 8.79 -10.76
N ALA A 155 -9.44 8.57 -11.80
CA ALA A 155 -9.93 8.45 -13.17
C ALA A 155 -11.01 7.34 -13.31
N GLU A 156 -11.01 6.35 -12.41
CA GLU A 156 -12.05 5.32 -12.33
C GLU A 156 -12.91 5.51 -11.07
N ARG A 157 -14.15 5.98 -11.25
CA ARG A 157 -15.23 5.87 -10.27
C ARG A 157 -15.33 4.40 -9.86
N ARG A 158 -15.12 4.09 -8.58
CA ARG A 158 -15.58 2.80 -8.03
C ARG A 158 -17.11 2.83 -8.06
N TRP A 159 -17.71 2.03 -8.95
CA TRP A 159 -19.15 1.74 -8.97
C TRP A 159 -19.48 1.01 -7.65
N GLY A 160 -20.52 1.31 -6.87
CA GLY A 160 -21.80 1.92 -7.22
C GLY A 160 -22.02 3.38 -6.81
N GLU A 161 -22.42 4.12 -7.84
CA GLU A 161 -23.28 5.30 -7.89
C GLU A 161 -22.87 6.59 -7.17
N ALA A 162 -22.73 7.62 -7.99
CA ALA A 162 -22.60 9.03 -7.62
C ALA A 162 -23.71 9.53 -6.66
N LEU A 163 -24.81 8.77 -6.53
CA LEU A 163 -25.91 9.02 -5.59
C LEU A 163 -25.52 8.63 -4.15
N GLY A 164 -24.85 7.50 -3.96
CA GLY A 164 -24.37 7.04 -2.65
C GLY A 164 -23.26 7.93 -2.09
N LEU A 165 -22.36 8.44 -2.93
CA LEU A 165 -21.32 9.41 -2.55
C LEU A 165 -21.87 10.76 -2.10
N ARG A 166 -23.01 11.22 -2.67
CA ARG A 166 -23.69 12.45 -2.23
C ARG A 166 -24.40 12.24 -0.89
N LEU A 167 -25.07 11.09 -0.72
CA LEU A 167 -25.75 10.74 0.54
C LEU A 167 -24.74 10.50 1.68
N PHE A 168 -23.62 9.81 1.42
CA PHE A 168 -22.54 9.58 2.38
C PHE A 168 -21.77 10.86 2.74
N ARG A 169 -21.59 11.79 1.79
CA ARG A 169 -21.00 13.12 2.09
C ARG A 169 -21.93 13.96 2.96
N ALA A 170 -23.25 13.94 2.69
CA ALA A 170 -24.25 14.65 3.49
C ALA A 170 -24.37 14.08 4.92
N LEU A 171 -24.25 12.76 5.09
CA LEU A 171 -24.26 12.07 6.39
C LEU A 171 -22.87 11.96 7.05
N GLY A 172 -21.83 12.57 6.46
CA GLY A 172 -20.46 12.55 6.96
C GLY A 172 -20.27 12.93 8.45
N PRO A 173 -21.03 13.90 9.02
CA PRO A 173 -20.95 14.22 10.44
C PRO A 173 -21.56 13.13 11.34
N VAL A 174 -22.57 12.41 10.86
CA VAL A 174 -23.36 11.42 11.61
C VAL A 174 -22.75 10.01 11.53
N LEU A 175 -21.97 9.73 10.47
CA LEU A 175 -21.31 8.44 10.31
C LEU A 175 -20.23 8.22 11.37
N PRO A 176 -20.19 7.03 12.02
CA PRO A 176 -19.11 6.64 12.91
C PRO A 176 -17.75 6.79 12.24
N ARG A 177 -16.73 7.28 12.97
CA ARG A 177 -15.41 7.62 12.40
C ARG A 177 -14.78 6.50 11.58
N ARG A 178 -14.99 5.24 11.99
CA ARG A 178 -14.55 4.02 11.27
C ARG A 178 -15.07 3.90 9.83
N TYR A 179 -16.21 4.49 9.48
CA TYR A 179 -16.82 4.41 8.15
C TYR A 179 -16.61 5.66 7.29
N ARG A 180 -15.90 6.67 7.81
CA ARG A 180 -15.70 7.93 7.09
C ARG A 180 -14.64 7.76 5.99
N ILE A 181 -14.85 8.46 4.88
CA ILE A 181 -13.88 8.51 3.79
C ILE A 181 -12.55 9.07 4.31
N VAL A 182 -11.47 8.31 4.09
CA VAL A 182 -10.11 8.68 4.47
C VAL A 182 -9.37 9.22 3.24
N PRO A 183 -8.89 10.48 3.24
CA PRO A 183 -8.10 11.02 2.14
C PRO A 183 -6.83 10.19 1.89
N ALA A 184 -6.47 10.02 0.61
CA ALA A 184 -5.27 9.28 0.21
C ALA A 184 -3.99 9.83 0.86
N GLU A 185 -3.92 11.14 1.08
CA GLU A 185 -2.79 11.83 1.72
C GLU A 185 -2.62 11.41 3.18
N ARG A 186 -3.71 11.18 3.92
CA ARG A 186 -3.65 10.72 5.32
C ARG A 186 -3.15 9.29 5.41
N ILE A 187 -3.68 8.43 4.54
CA ILE A 187 -3.21 7.04 4.43
C ILE A 187 -1.71 7.04 4.07
N ALA A 188 -1.30 7.85 3.09
CA ALA A 188 0.08 7.96 2.68
C ALA A 188 1.00 8.47 3.80
N ALA A 189 0.59 9.51 4.53
CA ALA A 189 1.34 10.03 5.66
C ALA A 189 1.49 8.97 6.75
N ARG A 190 0.43 8.21 7.04
CA ARG A 190 0.48 7.14 8.04
C ARG A 190 1.41 6.00 7.62
N LEU A 191 1.34 5.55 6.37
CA LEU A 191 2.22 4.50 5.83
C LEU A 191 3.69 4.94 5.91
N LEU A 192 3.99 6.16 5.48
CA LEU A 192 5.34 6.71 5.50
C LEU A 192 5.87 6.85 6.93
N ALA A 193 5.06 7.38 7.85
CA ALA A 193 5.43 7.50 9.26
C ALA A 193 5.70 6.13 9.91
N SER A 194 4.92 5.11 9.57
CA SER A 194 5.15 3.73 10.03
C SER A 194 6.44 3.12 9.48
N ALA A 195 6.72 3.32 8.18
CA ALA A 195 7.96 2.86 7.56
C ALA A 195 9.20 3.55 8.17
N ILE A 196 9.10 4.85 8.51
CA ILE A 196 10.18 5.60 9.15
C ILE A 196 10.36 5.16 10.60
N SER A 197 9.29 5.12 11.39
CA SER A 197 9.38 4.77 12.82
C SER A 197 9.77 3.33 13.07
N ALA A 198 9.42 2.41 12.15
CA ALA A 198 9.82 1.00 12.18
C ALA A 198 9.58 0.33 13.55
N ARG A 199 8.45 0.63 14.20
CA ARG A 199 8.12 0.06 15.52
C ARG A 199 8.09 -1.47 15.44
N PRO A 200 8.82 -2.20 16.31
CA PRO A 200 8.90 -3.65 16.24
C PRO A 200 7.53 -4.35 16.36
N GLY A 201 7.41 -5.50 15.71
CA GLY A 201 6.22 -6.34 15.72
C GLY A 201 5.16 -5.94 14.67
N LEU A 202 3.99 -6.57 14.79
CA LEU A 202 2.84 -6.32 13.92
C LEU A 202 1.96 -5.21 14.51
N GLN A 203 1.69 -4.18 13.72
CA GLN A 203 0.84 -3.05 14.06
C GLN A 203 -0.33 -2.98 13.08
N ILE A 204 -1.55 -3.00 13.60
CA ILE A 204 -2.76 -2.79 12.79
C ILE A 204 -3.30 -1.39 13.08
N VAL A 205 -3.48 -0.58 12.04
CA VAL A 205 -4.01 0.78 12.12
C VAL A 205 -5.37 0.80 11.44
N GLU A 206 -6.42 0.78 12.24
CA GLU A 206 -7.81 0.84 11.76
C GLU A 206 -8.19 2.24 11.27
N SER A 207 -9.29 2.31 10.50
CA SER A 207 -9.70 3.52 9.78
C SER A 207 -9.88 4.75 10.67
N GLU A 208 -10.32 4.60 11.92
CA GLU A 208 -10.49 5.70 12.87
C GLU A 208 -9.18 6.31 13.38
N ALA A 209 -8.06 5.61 13.22
CA ALA A 209 -6.73 6.02 13.67
C ALA A 209 -5.85 6.60 12.54
N ILE A 210 -6.45 6.90 11.38
CA ILE A 210 -5.81 7.48 10.18
C ILE A 210 -6.23 8.95 10.01
#